data_AF-A0A9X0QE14-F1
#
_entry.id   AF-A0A9X0QE14-F1
#
_cell.length_a   1.000
_cell.length_b   1.000
_cell.length_c   1.000
_cell.angle_alpha   90.00
_cell.angle_beta   90.00
_cell.angle_gamma   90.00
#
_symmetry.space_group_name_H-M   'P 1'
#
loop_
_entity.id
_entity.type
_entity.pdbx_description
1 polymer ?
#
loop_
_entity_poly.entity_id
_entity_poly.type
_entity_poly.pdbx_seq_one_letter_code
_entity_poly.pdbx_strand_id
1 'polypeptide(L)'
;MPERSNIFLHGFFLTLRCFPALIWAYIFNLGLALIFSIRLHAQFSSIMDHSLAAQRLTSGFDLSTLANTFLRLQDGPSGGNAGAFTSVPLYLLVYFFLVPGTLFCYQTKSPAHLSTLFHQGLLHFWRFFRITLLTILVSALILGPLVFIQGKWADQVDKHAVELHAFFATLVGYVIIFLVASILRLYFDLVEVYTVQLGLHLRHNGKPDRRVRRALAPAWRTLRAHFSQAWPVFLFLTILGASAVVLTARASMHMLAQPRVWPTFLLAQFGLFVLLFTRFWQRAAETSLALQNPTFTPSPLPILPVVGKVNPIDPLHPNHPVPAHQISLPGQPFDPIPNPEPASPSLDEPDPGVFHHNPAKSPQ
;
A
#
# COMPACT_ATOMS: atom_id res chain seq x y z
N MET A 1 18.79 -25.46 10.32
CA MET A 1 18.89 -24.22 9.50
C MET A 1 17.48 -23.90 9.03
N PRO A 2 16.96 -22.66 9.20
CA PRO A 2 15.62 -22.34 8.71
C PRO A 2 15.59 -22.52 7.19
N GLU A 3 14.64 -23.30 6.68
CA GLU A 3 14.44 -23.48 5.25
C GLU A 3 14.24 -22.12 4.59
N ARG A 4 15.04 -21.82 3.56
CA ARG A 4 14.87 -20.60 2.77
C ARG A 4 13.58 -20.71 1.98
N SER A 5 12.50 -20.16 2.53
CA SER A 5 11.22 -20.10 1.84
C SER A 5 11.34 -19.25 0.58
N ASN A 6 10.71 -19.70 -0.50
CA ASN A 6 10.67 -18.95 -1.75
C ASN A 6 9.98 -17.59 -1.51
N ILE A 7 10.70 -16.50 -1.73
CA ILE A 7 10.28 -15.10 -1.53
C ILE A 7 8.94 -14.82 -2.23
N PHE A 8 8.75 -15.40 -3.42
CA PHE A 8 7.53 -15.24 -4.22
C PHE A 8 6.29 -15.82 -3.51
N LEU A 9 6.37 -17.08 -3.09
CA LEU A 9 5.27 -17.78 -2.43
C LEU A 9 5.04 -17.22 -1.02
N HIS A 10 6.11 -16.92 -0.28
CA HIS A 10 5.97 -16.32 1.04
C HIS A 10 5.32 -14.93 0.96
N GLY A 11 5.72 -14.11 -0.02
CA GLY A 11 5.05 -12.85 -0.32
C GLY A 11 3.58 -13.03 -0.65
N PHE A 12 3.22 -14.03 -1.46
CA PHE A 12 1.83 -14.33 -1.82
C PHE A 12 0.98 -14.65 -0.58
N PHE A 13 1.48 -15.56 0.27
CA PHE A 13 0.78 -15.92 1.50
C PHE A 13 0.64 -14.73 2.46
N LEU A 14 1.67 -13.88 2.58
CA LEU A 14 1.58 -12.64 3.35
C LEU A 14 0.49 -11.71 2.80
N THR A 15 0.40 -11.54 1.48
CA THR A 15 -0.65 -10.73 0.83
C THR A 15 -2.03 -11.29 1.10
N LEU A 16 -2.24 -12.60 0.93
CA LEU A 16 -3.53 -13.25 1.23
C LEU A 16 -3.90 -13.15 2.71
N ARG A 17 -2.91 -13.24 3.60
CA ARG A 17 -3.16 -13.14 5.04
C ARG A 17 -3.59 -11.73 5.45
N CYS A 18 -3.06 -10.71 4.79
CA CYS A 18 -3.49 -9.31 4.97
C CYS A 18 -4.46 -8.86 3.87
N PHE A 19 -5.26 -9.78 3.31
CA PHE A 19 -6.26 -9.46 2.28
C PHE A 19 -7.23 -8.33 2.69
N PRO A 20 -7.66 -8.18 3.97
CA PRO A 20 -8.47 -7.02 4.36
C PRO A 20 -7.81 -5.67 4.09
N ALA A 21 -6.47 -5.54 4.22
CA ALA A 21 -5.77 -4.30 3.89
C ALA A 21 -5.88 -3.96 2.40
N LEU A 22 -5.81 -4.98 1.55
CA LEU A 22 -5.99 -4.84 0.10
C LEU A 22 -7.41 -4.40 -0.24
N ILE A 23 -8.42 -5.01 0.39
CA ILE A 23 -9.82 -4.61 0.21
C ILE A 23 -10.01 -3.15 0.61
N TRP A 24 -9.49 -2.73 1.77
CA TRP A 24 -9.59 -1.35 2.20
C TRP A 24 -8.92 -0.39 1.21
N ALA A 25 -7.71 -0.69 0.75
CA ALA A 25 -7.04 0.12 -0.26
C ALA A 25 -7.83 0.19 -1.57
N TYR A 26 -8.46 -0.91 -1.99
CA TYR A 26 -9.34 -0.92 -3.15
C TYR A 26 -10.58 -0.04 -2.94
N ILE A 27 -11.26 -0.16 -1.81
CA ILE A 27 -12.45 0.65 -1.47
C ILE A 27 -12.09 2.14 -1.46
N PHE A 28 -10.98 2.52 -0.84
CA PHE A 28 -10.54 3.92 -0.83
C PHE A 28 -10.19 4.41 -2.24
N ASN A 29 -9.47 3.62 -3.03
CA ASN A 29 -9.16 3.96 -4.42
C ASN A 29 -10.43 4.11 -5.27
N LEU A 30 -11.41 3.21 -5.10
CA LEU A 30 -12.70 3.28 -5.78
C LEU A 30 -13.49 4.53 -5.35
N GLY A 31 -13.56 4.82 -4.05
CA GLY A 31 -14.22 6.02 -3.53
C GLY A 31 -13.61 7.30 -4.08
N LEU A 32 -12.27 7.39 -4.09
CA LEU A 32 -11.56 8.52 -4.72
C LEU A 32 -11.83 8.60 -6.22
N ALA A 33 -11.77 7.48 -6.94
CA ALA A 33 -12.06 7.44 -8.37
C ALA A 33 -13.48 7.91 -8.67
N LEU A 34 -14.48 7.53 -7.87
CA LEU A 34 -15.86 8.00 -7.99
C LEU A 34 -15.96 9.51 -7.76
N ILE A 35 -15.36 10.03 -6.69
CA ILE A 35 -15.35 11.48 -6.41
C ILE A 35 -14.71 12.27 -7.56
N PHE A 36 -13.59 11.79 -8.10
CA PHE A 36 -12.90 12.45 -9.21
C PHE A 36 -13.65 12.30 -10.53
N SER A 37 -14.35 11.18 -10.74
CA SER A 37 -15.16 10.94 -11.94
C SER A 37 -16.32 11.93 -12.08
N ILE A 38 -16.91 12.40 -10.97
CA ILE A 38 -17.99 13.40 -11.00
C ILE A 38 -17.48 14.71 -11.63
N ARG A 39 -16.31 15.18 -11.21
CA ARG A 39 -15.70 16.40 -11.75
C ARG A 39 -15.27 16.22 -13.20
N LEU A 40 -14.65 15.09 -13.49
CA LEU A 40 -14.22 14.76 -14.85
C LEU A 40 -15.43 14.66 -15.78
N HIS A 41 -16.54 14.07 -15.34
CA HIS A 41 -17.78 14.01 -16.10
C HIS A 41 -18.31 15.40 -16.44
N ALA A 42 -18.36 16.32 -15.47
CA ALA A 42 -18.81 17.69 -15.72
C ALA A 42 -17.92 18.44 -16.74
N GLN A 43 -16.61 18.18 -16.74
CA GLN A 43 -15.69 18.74 -17.74
C GLN A 43 -15.91 18.11 -19.11
N PHE A 44 -16.04 16.77 -19.17
CA PHE A 44 -16.26 16.07 -20.43
C PHE A 44 -17.62 16.38 -21.05
N SER A 45 -18.70 16.50 -20.27
CA SER A 45 -20.03 16.83 -20.80
C SER A 45 -20.01 18.21 -21.47
N SER A 46 -19.40 19.22 -20.84
CA SER A 46 -19.28 20.56 -21.44
C SER A 46 -18.55 20.60 -22.79
N ILE A 47 -17.63 19.66 -23.04
CA ILE A 47 -16.90 19.55 -24.31
C ILE A 47 -17.64 18.65 -25.31
N MET A 48 -18.28 17.58 -24.83
CA MET A 48 -18.85 16.54 -25.69
C MET A 48 -20.31 16.80 -26.09
N ASP A 49 -21.09 17.51 -25.27
CA ASP A 49 -22.53 17.68 -25.51
C ASP A 49 -22.84 18.41 -26.84
N HIS A 50 -21.86 19.10 -27.43
CA HIS A 50 -21.99 19.85 -28.69
C HIS A 50 -20.92 19.54 -29.74
N SER A 51 -20.11 18.48 -29.56
CA SER A 51 -18.95 18.23 -30.41
C SER A 51 -19.11 17.00 -31.32
N LEU A 52 -18.74 17.16 -32.60
CA LEU A 52 -18.54 16.05 -33.55
C LEU A 52 -17.56 14.97 -33.02
N ALA A 53 -16.72 15.32 -32.05
CA ALA A 53 -15.84 14.37 -31.36
C ALA A 53 -16.63 13.30 -30.58
N ALA A 54 -17.78 13.65 -29.98
CA ALA A 54 -18.62 12.70 -29.27
C ALA A 54 -19.21 11.66 -30.23
N GLN A 55 -19.59 12.08 -31.43
CA GLN A 55 -20.09 11.20 -32.49
C GLN A 55 -19.01 10.25 -33.02
N ARG A 56 -17.75 10.70 -33.10
CA ARG A 56 -16.61 9.83 -33.46
C ARG A 56 -16.31 8.82 -32.35
N LEU A 57 -16.26 9.25 -31.09
CA LEU A 57 -16.04 8.36 -29.93
C LEU A 57 -17.12 7.27 -29.81
N THR A 58 -18.37 7.58 -30.19
CA THR A 58 -19.47 6.59 -30.16
C THR A 58 -19.52 5.68 -31.38
N SER A 59 -19.05 6.14 -32.55
CA SER A 59 -19.07 5.33 -33.80
C SER A 59 -17.81 4.49 -34.03
N GLY A 60 -16.67 4.90 -33.47
CA GLY A 60 -15.43 4.14 -33.51
C GLY A 60 -14.49 4.65 -32.42
N PHE A 61 -14.16 3.80 -31.46
CA PHE A 61 -13.24 4.16 -30.39
C PHE A 61 -11.84 4.43 -30.99
N ASP A 62 -11.56 5.70 -31.29
CA ASP A 62 -10.29 6.16 -31.83
C ASP A 62 -9.39 6.67 -30.69
N LEU A 63 -8.32 5.91 -30.42
CA LEU A 63 -7.33 6.21 -29.39
C LEU A 63 -6.65 7.57 -29.62
N SER A 64 -6.47 7.97 -30.89
CA SER A 64 -5.87 9.25 -31.27
C SER A 64 -6.80 10.40 -30.89
N THR A 65 -8.09 10.28 -31.21
CA THR A 65 -9.10 11.27 -30.81
C THR A 65 -9.19 11.39 -29.29
N LEU A 66 -9.14 10.29 -28.55
CA LEU A 66 -9.13 10.31 -27.09
C LEU A 66 -7.87 11.00 -26.52
N ALA A 67 -6.68 10.67 -27.04
CA ALA A 67 -5.43 11.30 -26.64
C ALA A 67 -5.43 12.81 -26.91
N ASN A 68 -5.89 13.24 -28.09
CA ASN A 68 -6.01 14.64 -28.46
C ASN A 68 -7.03 15.39 -27.58
N THR A 69 -8.15 14.75 -27.24
CA THR A 69 -9.15 15.33 -26.34
C THR A 69 -8.57 15.52 -24.93
N PHE A 70 -7.77 14.56 -24.46
CA PHE A 70 -7.09 14.65 -23.17
C PHE A 70 -6.05 15.77 -23.13
N LEU A 71 -5.27 15.96 -24.20
CA LEU A 71 -4.34 17.09 -24.33
C LEU A 71 -5.10 18.42 -24.31
N ARG A 72 -6.19 18.53 -25.07
CA ARG A 72 -7.05 19.73 -25.07
C ARG A 72 -7.71 20.01 -23.73
N LEU A 73 -7.98 18.98 -22.93
CA LEU A 73 -8.51 19.12 -21.58
C LEU A 73 -7.51 19.86 -20.65
N GLN A 74 -6.21 19.73 -20.90
CA GLN A 74 -5.17 20.46 -20.16
C GLN A 74 -5.10 21.94 -20.55
N ASP A 75 -5.45 22.28 -21.79
CA ASP A 75 -5.38 23.65 -22.34
C ASP A 75 -6.68 24.46 -22.15
N GLY A 76 -7.71 23.89 -21.50
CA GLY A 76 -9.03 24.50 -21.40
C GLY A 76 -9.08 25.85 -20.62
N PRO A 77 -9.96 26.80 -21.03
CA PRO A 77 -9.99 28.18 -20.54
C PRO A 77 -10.39 28.33 -19.06
N SER A 78 -10.92 27.28 -18.43
CA SER A 78 -11.35 27.30 -17.02
C SER A 78 -10.25 26.96 -16.01
N GLY A 79 -8.96 27.07 -16.37
CA GLY A 79 -7.87 26.79 -15.44
C GLY A 79 -7.84 25.32 -14.97
N GLY A 80 -8.08 24.37 -15.89
CA GLY A 80 -8.22 22.93 -15.63
C GLY A 80 -7.08 22.30 -14.82
N ASN A 81 -5.91 22.93 -14.81
CA ASN A 81 -4.78 22.57 -13.95
C ASN A 81 -5.16 22.56 -12.46
N ALA A 82 -5.85 23.58 -11.94
CA ALA A 82 -6.12 23.68 -10.51
C ALA A 82 -7.01 22.53 -10.01
N GLY A 83 -8.01 22.10 -10.80
CA GLY A 83 -8.89 21.00 -10.46
C GLY A 83 -8.22 19.62 -10.55
N ALA A 84 -7.43 19.39 -11.60
CA ALA A 84 -6.72 18.13 -11.81
C ALA A 84 -5.70 17.85 -10.69
N PHE A 85 -5.00 18.88 -10.21
CA PHE A 85 -4.03 18.74 -9.14
C PHE A 85 -4.62 18.50 -7.75
N THR A 86 -5.92 18.77 -7.51
CA THR A 86 -6.54 18.50 -6.18
C THR A 86 -6.69 17.01 -5.87
N SER A 87 -6.74 16.15 -6.89
CA SER A 87 -6.88 14.71 -6.73
C SER A 87 -5.60 14.04 -6.17
N VAL A 88 -4.45 14.54 -6.61
CA VAL A 88 -3.12 14.02 -6.26
C VAL A 88 -2.82 14.09 -4.76
N PRO A 89 -2.96 15.23 -4.05
CA PRO A 89 -2.65 15.30 -2.61
C PRO A 89 -3.61 14.45 -1.79
N LEU A 90 -4.88 14.35 -2.18
CA LEU A 90 -5.85 13.51 -1.47
C LEU A 90 -5.51 12.03 -1.62
N TYR A 91 -5.19 11.59 -2.84
CA TYR A 91 -4.70 10.23 -3.10
C TYR A 91 -3.40 9.95 -2.35
N LEU A 92 -2.42 10.86 -2.38
CA LEU A 92 -1.16 10.73 -1.65
C LEU A 92 -1.40 10.61 -0.15
N LEU A 93 -2.31 11.42 0.41
CA LEU A 93 -2.65 11.39 1.83
C LEU A 93 -3.23 10.02 2.24
N VAL A 94 -4.17 9.48 1.46
CA VAL A 94 -4.71 8.13 1.67
C VAL A 94 -3.60 7.07 1.54
N TYR A 95 -2.75 7.17 0.52
CA TYR A 95 -1.62 6.27 0.30
C TYR A 95 -0.66 6.27 1.48
N PHE A 96 -0.33 7.45 2.02
CA PHE A 96 0.57 7.61 3.17
C PHE A 96 -0.01 7.02 4.47
N PHE A 97 -1.32 6.88 4.59
CA PHE A 97 -1.91 6.17 5.73
C PHE A 97 -1.94 4.66 5.53
N LEU A 98 -2.34 4.21 4.35
CA LEU A 98 -2.54 2.78 4.11
C LEU A 98 -1.21 2.02 4.01
N VAL A 99 -0.26 2.48 3.19
CA VAL A 99 0.96 1.72 2.88
C VAL A 99 1.84 1.43 4.10
N PRO A 100 2.13 2.39 5.00
CA PRO A 100 2.92 2.08 6.19
C PRO A 100 2.17 1.13 7.13
N GLY A 101 0.85 1.28 7.24
CA GLY A 101 -0.01 0.39 8.01
C GLY A 101 0.02 -1.05 7.47
N THR A 102 -0.03 -1.23 6.14
CA THR A 102 0.04 -2.56 5.53
C THR A 102 1.40 -3.21 5.75
N LEU A 103 2.48 -2.44 5.60
CA LEU A 103 3.85 -2.92 5.84
C LEU A 103 4.06 -3.31 7.30
N PHE A 104 3.48 -2.56 8.25
CA PHE A 104 3.47 -2.93 9.65
C PHE A 104 2.79 -4.28 9.87
N CYS A 105 1.57 -4.48 9.34
CA CYS A 105 0.84 -5.75 9.46
C CYS A 105 1.61 -6.95 8.87
N TYR A 106 2.33 -6.75 7.76
CA TYR A 106 3.19 -7.80 7.20
C TYR A 106 4.34 -8.19 8.13
N GLN A 107 4.92 -7.23 8.85
CA GLN A 107 6.07 -7.47 9.72
C GLN A 107 5.68 -8.03 11.08
N THR A 108 4.65 -7.47 11.72
CA THR A 108 4.23 -7.83 13.09
C THR A 108 3.24 -8.97 13.14
N LYS A 109 2.77 -9.44 11.99
CA LYS A 109 1.71 -10.43 11.88
C LYS A 109 0.38 -9.99 12.54
N SER A 110 0.16 -8.71 12.79
CA SER A 110 -1.12 -8.21 13.32
C SER A 110 -2.24 -8.25 12.27
N PRO A 111 -3.51 -8.40 12.69
CA PRO A 111 -4.65 -8.34 11.78
C PRO A 111 -4.77 -6.95 11.13
N ALA A 112 -5.23 -6.91 9.87
CA ALA A 112 -5.33 -5.71 9.05
C ALA A 112 -6.67 -4.96 9.24
N HIS A 113 -6.97 -4.56 10.48
CA HIS A 113 -8.14 -3.72 10.75
C HIS A 113 -7.89 -2.27 10.32
N LEU A 114 -8.94 -1.59 9.87
CA LEU A 114 -8.85 -0.20 9.40
C LEU A 114 -8.26 0.73 10.47
N SER A 115 -8.70 0.59 11.74
CA SER A 115 -8.15 1.37 12.86
C SER A 115 -6.63 1.17 13.03
N THR A 116 -6.16 -0.08 12.94
CA THR A 116 -4.74 -0.41 13.02
C THR A 116 -3.96 0.17 11.85
N LEU A 117 -4.48 0.05 10.62
CA LEU A 117 -3.84 0.59 9.42
C LEU A 117 -3.66 2.11 9.52
N PHE A 118 -4.72 2.85 9.87
CA PHE A 118 -4.65 4.31 10.01
C PHE A 118 -3.78 4.74 11.19
N HIS A 119 -3.88 4.07 12.34
CA HIS A 119 -3.09 4.41 13.52
C HIS A 119 -1.59 4.22 13.26
N GLN A 120 -1.19 3.07 12.72
CA GLN A 120 0.20 2.80 12.37
C GLN A 120 0.68 3.66 11.19
N GLY A 121 -0.21 3.92 10.23
CA GLY A 121 -0.01 4.89 9.15
C GLY A 121 0.36 6.27 9.68
N LEU A 122 -0.40 6.79 10.64
CA LEU A 122 -0.17 8.10 11.26
C LEU A 122 1.16 8.14 12.04
N LEU A 123 1.49 7.09 12.78
CA LEU A 123 2.75 6.99 13.53
C LEU A 123 3.98 7.00 12.61
N HIS A 124 3.87 6.40 11.43
CA HIS A 124 4.95 6.32 10.45
C HIS A 124 4.90 7.39 9.36
N PHE A 125 3.84 8.21 9.32
CA PHE A 125 3.56 9.22 8.29
C PHE A 125 4.79 10.08 7.95
N TRP A 126 5.37 10.74 8.95
CA TRP A 126 6.50 11.64 8.73
C TRP A 126 7.77 10.95 8.23
N ARG A 127 7.94 9.65 8.55
CA ARG A 127 9.08 8.88 8.04
C ARG A 127 8.88 8.56 6.57
N PHE A 128 7.70 8.07 6.21
CA PHE A 128 7.31 7.78 4.83
C PHE A 128 7.32 9.02 3.95
N PHE A 129 6.83 10.15 4.46
CA PHE A 129 6.89 11.42 3.76
C PHE A 129 8.34 11.81 3.39
N ARG A 130 9.27 11.70 4.35
CA ARG A 130 10.70 11.98 4.12
C ARG A 130 11.33 11.01 3.11
N ILE A 131 10.99 9.71 3.18
CA ILE A 131 11.48 8.70 2.25
C ILE A 131 10.93 8.97 0.85
N THR A 132 9.66 9.34 0.73
CA THR A 132 9.02 9.64 -0.56
C THR A 132 9.64 10.88 -1.19
N LEU A 133 9.89 11.93 -0.42
CA LEU A 133 10.59 13.12 -0.90
C LEU A 133 12.01 12.79 -1.38
N LEU A 134 12.74 11.97 -0.63
CA LEU A 134 14.06 11.47 -1.05
C LEU A 134 13.96 10.61 -2.33
N THR A 135 12.94 9.76 -2.44
CA THR A 135 12.68 8.88 -3.59
C THR A 135 12.42 9.71 -4.83
N ILE A 136 11.55 10.73 -4.73
CA ILE A 136 11.24 11.64 -5.84
C ILE A 136 12.49 12.39 -6.26
N LEU A 137 13.25 12.94 -5.31
CA LEU A 137 14.48 13.68 -5.61
C LEU A 137 15.52 12.82 -6.35
N VAL A 138 15.81 11.63 -5.82
CA VAL A 138 16.80 10.71 -6.41
C VAL A 138 16.30 10.15 -7.74
N SER A 139 15.03 9.80 -7.84
CA SER A 139 14.44 9.29 -9.09
C SER A 139 14.43 10.36 -10.16
N ALA A 140 14.11 11.62 -9.83
CA ALA A 140 14.17 12.74 -10.78
C ALA A 140 15.61 13.00 -11.24
N LEU A 141 16.59 12.92 -10.35
CA LEU A 141 18.00 13.12 -10.67
C LEU A 141 18.52 12.04 -11.65
N ILE A 142 18.05 10.80 -11.52
CA ILE A 142 18.52 9.67 -12.35
C ILE A 142 17.68 9.52 -13.62
N LEU A 143 16.35 9.52 -13.51
CA LEU A 143 15.45 9.31 -14.64
C LEU A 143 15.28 10.56 -15.50
N GLY A 144 15.41 11.77 -14.94
CA GLY A 144 15.27 13.03 -15.67
C GLY A 144 16.23 13.12 -16.87
N PRO A 145 17.56 12.98 -16.67
CA PRO A 145 18.51 12.94 -17.76
C PRO A 145 18.25 11.81 -18.75
N LEU A 146 17.83 10.63 -18.26
CA LEU A 146 17.54 9.46 -19.10
C LEU A 146 16.36 9.71 -20.06
N VAL A 147 15.29 10.31 -19.55
CA VAL A 147 14.12 10.72 -20.35
C VAL A 147 14.49 11.82 -21.33
N PHE A 148 15.33 12.79 -20.92
CA PHE A 148 15.81 13.84 -21.82
C PHE A 148 16.64 13.27 -22.98
N ILE A 149 17.58 12.38 -22.68
CA ILE A 149 18.40 11.69 -23.69
C ILE A 149 17.50 10.87 -24.63
N GLN A 150 16.52 10.17 -24.08
CA GLN A 150 15.57 9.40 -24.88
C GLN A 150 14.73 10.28 -25.81
N GLY A 151 14.34 11.47 -25.38
CA GLY A 151 13.65 12.44 -26.24
C GLY A 151 14.52 12.85 -27.43
N LYS A 152 15.78 13.20 -27.18
CA LYS A 152 16.75 13.52 -28.24
C LYS A 152 17.05 12.33 -29.16
N TRP A 153 17.10 11.13 -28.60
CA TRP A 153 17.27 9.90 -29.37
C TRP A 153 16.06 9.63 -30.28
N ALA A 154 14.84 9.76 -29.76
CA ALA A 154 13.62 9.60 -30.54
C ALA A 154 13.56 10.61 -31.70
N ASP A 155 13.88 11.89 -31.45
CA ASP A 155 13.95 12.93 -32.48
C ASP A 155 14.98 12.60 -33.58
N GLN A 156 16.09 11.95 -33.20
CA GLN A 156 17.14 11.57 -34.13
C GLN A 156 16.73 10.36 -34.97
N VAL A 157 16.11 9.36 -34.34
CA VAL A 157 15.63 8.14 -34.98
C VAL A 157 14.53 8.45 -35.99
N ASP A 158 13.60 9.33 -35.64
CA ASP A 158 12.49 9.76 -36.50
C ASP A 158 12.98 10.39 -37.81
N LYS A 159 14.12 11.10 -37.77
CA LYS A 159 14.72 11.73 -38.96
C LYS A 159 15.46 10.75 -39.89
N HIS A 160 15.94 9.62 -39.38
CA HIS A 160 16.90 8.76 -40.10
C HIS A 160 16.40 7.33 -40.36
N ALA A 161 15.33 6.88 -39.71
CA ALA A 161 14.84 5.51 -39.79
C ALA A 161 13.40 5.44 -40.35
N VAL A 162 13.12 4.34 -41.07
CA VAL A 162 11.79 4.01 -41.58
C VAL A 162 10.88 3.55 -40.43
N GLU A 163 9.58 3.82 -40.52
CA GLU A 163 8.54 3.68 -39.47
C GLU A 163 8.72 2.49 -38.51
N LEU A 164 8.92 1.27 -39.01
CA LEU A 164 9.02 0.07 -38.18
C LEU A 164 10.34 0.00 -37.39
N HIS A 165 11.46 0.35 -38.03
CA HIS A 165 12.75 0.43 -37.34
C HIS A 165 12.78 1.57 -36.32
N ALA A 166 12.17 2.71 -36.66
CA ALA A 166 12.03 3.84 -35.75
C ALA A 166 11.25 3.46 -34.49
N PHE A 167 10.17 2.69 -34.65
CA PHE A 167 9.37 2.17 -33.54
C PHE A 167 10.21 1.27 -32.62
N PHE A 168 10.90 0.26 -33.15
CA PHE A 168 11.71 -0.65 -32.32
C PHE A 168 12.86 0.06 -31.61
N ALA A 169 13.56 0.97 -32.30
CA ALA A 169 14.65 1.74 -31.70
C ALA A 169 14.14 2.64 -30.56
N THR A 170 12.96 3.24 -30.71
CA THR A 170 12.32 4.03 -29.67
C THR A 170 11.85 3.16 -28.50
N LEU A 171 11.27 1.99 -28.78
CA LEU A 171 10.83 1.02 -27.78
C LEU A 171 11.98 0.55 -26.90
N VAL A 172 13.15 0.25 -27.48
CA VAL A 172 14.35 -0.17 -26.73
C VAL A 172 14.74 0.88 -25.68
N GLY A 173 14.72 2.16 -26.06
CA GLY A 173 15.02 3.24 -25.13
C GLY A 173 14.03 3.32 -23.95
N TYR A 174 12.73 3.16 -24.22
CA TYR A 174 11.71 3.06 -23.16
C TYR A 174 11.88 1.82 -22.28
N VAL A 175 12.27 0.68 -22.85
CA VAL A 175 12.59 -0.54 -22.08
C VAL A 175 13.76 -0.28 -21.14
N ILE A 176 14.83 0.38 -21.59
CA ILE A 176 15.98 0.73 -20.73
C ILE A 176 15.53 1.63 -19.58
N ILE A 177 14.75 2.69 -19.86
CA ILE A 177 14.20 3.57 -18.82
C ILE A 177 13.35 2.78 -17.83
N PHE A 178 12.47 1.89 -18.31
CA PHE A 178 11.63 1.04 -17.48
C PHE A 178 12.45 0.13 -16.58
N LEU A 179 13.52 -0.49 -17.09
CA LEU A 179 14.41 -1.34 -16.29
C LEU A 179 15.11 -0.53 -15.20
N VAL A 180 15.66 0.65 -15.51
CA VAL A 180 16.29 1.53 -14.50
C VAL A 180 15.26 1.98 -13.45
N ALA A 181 14.07 2.40 -13.89
CA ALA A 181 12.98 2.79 -12.99
C ALA A 181 12.54 1.63 -12.09
N SER A 182 12.52 0.39 -12.61
CA SER A 182 12.17 -0.80 -11.83
C SER A 182 13.18 -1.08 -10.71
N ILE A 183 14.49 -0.90 -10.99
CA ILE A 183 15.55 -1.10 -9.99
C ILE A 183 15.44 -0.04 -8.90
N LEU A 184 15.27 1.23 -9.29
CA LEU A 184 15.07 2.33 -8.34
C LEU A 184 13.84 2.09 -7.48
N ARG A 185 12.73 1.66 -8.10
CA ARG A 185 11.50 1.39 -7.37
C ARG A 185 11.66 0.25 -6.38
N LEU A 186 12.22 -0.89 -6.81
CA LEU A 186 12.52 -2.01 -5.92
C LEU A 186 13.43 -1.59 -4.75
N TYR A 187 14.44 -0.77 -5.02
CA TYR A 187 15.33 -0.25 -3.97
C TYR A 187 14.57 0.58 -2.92
N PHE A 188 13.80 1.58 -3.35
CA PHE A 188 13.06 2.44 -2.43
C PHE A 188 11.90 1.72 -1.73
N ASP A 189 11.27 0.77 -2.42
CA ASP A 189 10.25 -0.07 -1.81
C ASP A 189 10.86 -0.91 -0.66
N LEU A 190 12.09 -1.43 -0.83
CA LEU A 190 12.84 -2.11 0.22
C LEU A 190 13.28 -1.16 1.36
N VAL A 191 13.65 0.08 1.04
CA VAL A 191 13.96 1.12 2.05
C VAL A 191 12.73 1.36 2.94
N GLU A 192 11.54 1.49 2.36
CA GLU A 192 10.29 1.65 3.11
C GLU A 192 10.06 0.49 4.09
N VAL A 193 10.23 -0.75 3.64
CA VAL A 193 10.13 -1.95 4.49
C VAL A 193 11.11 -1.87 5.67
N TYR A 194 12.38 -1.60 5.41
CA TYR A 194 13.40 -1.47 6.47
C TYR A 194 13.13 -0.28 7.41
N THR A 195 12.48 0.78 6.94
CA THR A 195 12.13 1.92 7.80
C THR A 195 11.01 1.61 8.79
N VAL A 196 10.07 0.76 8.40
CA VAL A 196 9.06 0.21 9.32
C VAL A 196 9.74 -0.73 10.33
N GLN A 197 10.62 -1.62 9.87
CA GLN A 197 11.37 -2.51 10.77
C GLN A 197 12.16 -1.71 11.82
N LEU A 198 12.85 -0.64 11.40
CA LEU A 198 13.57 0.24 12.31
C LEU A 198 12.63 1.00 13.26
N GLY A 199 11.39 1.27 12.84
CA GLY A 199 10.36 1.87 13.69
C GLY A 199 9.84 0.98 14.81
N LEU A 200 9.89 -0.34 14.61
CA LEU A 200 9.52 -1.33 15.63
C LEU A 200 10.57 -1.45 16.74
N HIS A 201 11.82 -1.09 16.47
CA HIS A 201 12.89 -1.20 17.43
C HIS A 201 12.97 0.05 18.33
N LEU A 202 12.77 -0.16 19.63
CA LEU A 202 12.97 0.85 20.65
C LEU A 202 14.47 1.01 20.91
N ARG A 203 14.95 2.25 20.86
CA ARG A 203 16.33 2.56 21.28
C ARG A 203 16.45 2.38 22.79
N HIS A 204 17.68 2.24 23.30
CA HIS A 204 17.97 2.19 24.74
C HIS A 204 17.29 3.33 25.55
N ASN A 205 17.05 4.49 24.92
CA ASN A 205 16.35 5.63 25.52
C ASN A 205 14.81 5.51 25.48
N GLY A 206 14.25 4.34 25.17
CA GLY A 206 12.80 4.09 25.04
C GLY A 206 12.12 4.80 23.85
N LYS A 207 12.87 5.51 22.99
CA LYS A 207 12.33 6.24 21.83
C LYS A 207 12.60 5.48 20.53
N PRO A 208 11.62 5.41 19.59
CA PRO A 208 11.82 4.74 18.31
C PRO A 208 12.82 5.51 17.44
N ASP A 209 13.74 4.80 16.75
CA ASP A 209 14.78 5.46 15.94
C ASP A 209 14.16 6.17 14.74
N ARG A 210 14.29 7.50 14.66
CA ARG A 210 13.69 8.36 13.62
C ARG A 210 14.60 8.58 12.40
N ARG A 211 15.81 7.99 12.39
CA ARG A 211 16.83 8.29 11.37
C ARG A 211 16.64 7.44 10.10
N VAL A 212 15.91 7.99 9.12
CA VAL A 212 15.67 7.37 7.80
C VAL A 212 16.95 6.91 7.10
N ARG A 213 18.04 7.69 7.19
CA ARG A 213 19.32 7.38 6.53
C ARG A 213 19.89 6.01 6.91
N ARG A 214 19.57 5.51 8.10
CA ARG A 214 20.07 4.23 8.60
C ARG A 214 19.46 3.04 7.86
N ALA A 215 18.28 3.19 7.25
CA ALA A 215 17.62 2.14 6.49
C ALA A 215 18.13 2.02 5.03
N LEU A 216 18.78 3.06 4.49
CA LEU A 216 19.31 3.06 3.12
C LEU A 216 20.41 2.02 2.94
N ALA A 217 21.41 2.01 3.84
CA ALA A 217 22.57 1.14 3.70
C ALA A 217 22.22 -0.36 3.81
N PRO A 218 21.36 -0.80 4.76
CA PRO A 218 20.87 -2.17 4.77
C PRO A 218 20.06 -2.55 3.54
N ALA A 219 19.13 -1.70 3.10
CA ALA A 219 18.35 -1.96 1.90
C ALA A 219 19.27 -2.16 0.69
N TRP A 220 20.29 -1.31 0.52
CA TRP A 220 21.25 -1.43 -0.56
C TRP A 220 22.07 -2.72 -0.49
N ARG A 221 22.51 -3.12 0.71
CA ARG A 221 23.24 -4.37 0.91
C ARG A 221 22.38 -5.59 0.59
N THR A 222 21.14 -5.64 1.09
CA THR A 222 20.21 -6.74 0.84
C THR A 222 19.85 -6.83 -0.64
N LEU A 223 19.56 -5.70 -1.29
CA LEU A 223 19.25 -5.64 -2.72
C LEU A 223 20.43 -6.17 -3.55
N ARG A 224 21.67 -5.76 -3.26
CA ARG A 224 22.84 -6.20 -4.02
C ARG A 224 23.10 -7.70 -3.84
N ALA A 225 22.97 -8.20 -2.61
CA ALA A 225 23.21 -9.61 -2.29
C ALA A 225 22.18 -10.55 -2.95
N HIS A 226 20.93 -10.11 -3.10
CA HIS A 226 19.82 -10.91 -3.61
C HIS A 226 19.21 -10.36 -4.91
N PHE A 227 19.98 -9.56 -5.67
CA PHE A 227 19.48 -8.84 -6.84
C PHE A 227 18.90 -9.78 -7.88
N SER A 228 19.63 -10.86 -8.20
CA SER A 228 19.24 -11.86 -9.20
C SER A 228 17.96 -12.61 -8.85
N GLN A 229 17.60 -12.68 -7.57
CA GLN A 229 16.36 -13.33 -7.12
C GLN A 229 15.20 -12.34 -7.00
N ALA A 230 15.45 -11.17 -6.40
CA ALA A 230 14.41 -10.19 -6.11
C ALA A 230 13.93 -9.44 -7.36
N TRP A 231 14.85 -9.05 -8.24
CA TRP A 231 14.53 -8.20 -9.38
C TRP A 231 13.66 -8.89 -10.44
N PRO A 232 13.91 -10.15 -10.87
CA PRO A 232 13.02 -10.85 -11.80
C PRO A 232 11.62 -11.07 -11.24
N VAL A 233 11.50 -11.37 -9.93
CA VAL A 233 10.19 -11.50 -9.27
C VAL A 233 9.44 -10.19 -9.29
N PHE A 234 10.11 -9.08 -8.96
CA PHE A 234 9.53 -7.75 -9.01
C PHE A 234 9.07 -7.37 -10.43
N LEU A 235 9.93 -7.59 -11.43
CA LEU A 235 9.61 -7.36 -12.85
C LEU A 235 8.43 -8.19 -13.31
N PHE A 236 8.45 -9.49 -13.04
CA PHE A 236 7.36 -10.40 -13.38
C PHE A 236 6.03 -9.91 -12.81
N LEU A 237 5.97 -9.56 -11.52
CA LEU A 237 4.75 -9.03 -10.90
C LEU A 237 4.34 -7.67 -11.49
N THR A 238 5.31 -6.83 -11.90
CA THR A 238 5.02 -5.53 -12.53
C THR A 238 4.38 -5.73 -13.90
N ILE A 239 4.97 -6.61 -14.72
CA ILE A 239 4.47 -6.97 -16.04
C ILE A 239 3.10 -7.64 -15.91
N LEU A 240 2.93 -8.53 -14.94
CA LEU A 240 1.65 -9.20 -14.67
C LEU A 240 0.55 -8.18 -14.36
N GLY A 241 0.80 -7.25 -13.44
CA GLY A 241 -0.15 -6.18 -13.12
C GLY A 241 -0.47 -5.28 -14.32
N ALA A 242 0.56 -4.84 -15.07
CA ALA A 242 0.38 -4.03 -16.26
C ALA A 242 -0.40 -4.78 -17.36
N SER A 243 -0.08 -6.06 -17.58
CA SER A 243 -0.77 -6.91 -18.56
C SER A 243 -2.25 -7.08 -18.21
N ALA A 244 -2.60 -7.22 -16.93
CA ALA A 244 -4.00 -7.29 -16.51
C ALA A 244 -4.77 -6.02 -16.88
N VAL A 245 -4.18 -4.84 -16.70
CA VAL A 245 -4.78 -3.56 -17.11
C VAL A 245 -4.90 -3.47 -18.63
N VAL A 246 -3.85 -3.81 -19.38
CA VAL A 246 -3.87 -3.76 -20.86
C VAL A 246 -4.91 -4.72 -21.42
N LEU A 247 -4.98 -5.95 -20.91
CA LEU A 247 -5.94 -6.95 -21.36
C LEU A 247 -7.38 -6.55 -21.02
N THR A 248 -7.63 -6.05 -19.81
CA THR A 248 -8.97 -5.59 -19.42
C THR A 248 -9.38 -4.33 -20.17
N ALA A 249 -8.47 -3.39 -20.42
CA ALA A 249 -8.73 -2.21 -21.25
C ALA A 249 -8.99 -2.59 -22.71
N ARG A 250 -8.20 -3.52 -23.28
CA ARG A 250 -8.44 -4.01 -24.64
C ARG A 250 -9.76 -4.75 -24.76
N ALA A 251 -10.07 -5.63 -23.80
CA ALA A 251 -11.33 -6.34 -23.77
C ALA A 251 -12.51 -5.37 -23.59
N SER A 252 -12.36 -4.33 -22.76
CA SER A 252 -13.38 -3.31 -22.57
C SER A 252 -13.62 -2.51 -23.86
N MET A 253 -12.56 -2.16 -24.61
CA MET A 253 -12.66 -1.54 -25.95
C MET A 253 -13.41 -2.41 -26.96
N HIS A 254 -13.19 -3.72 -26.96
CA HIS A 254 -13.94 -4.63 -27.84
C HIS A 254 -15.42 -4.78 -27.41
N MET A 255 -15.70 -4.74 -26.10
CA MET A 255 -17.07 -4.81 -25.59
C MET A 255 -17.84 -3.49 -25.71
N LEU A 256 -17.15 -2.35 -25.85
CA LEU A 256 -17.72 -1.02 -26.10
C LEU A 256 -18.49 -0.91 -27.42
N ALA A 257 -18.33 -1.87 -28.34
CA ALA A 257 -19.23 -2.01 -29.49
C ALA A 257 -20.68 -2.30 -29.07
N GLN A 258 -20.91 -2.71 -27.81
CA GLN A 258 -22.23 -2.82 -27.21
C GLN A 258 -22.46 -1.66 -26.23
N PRO A 259 -23.66 -1.04 -26.20
CA PRO A 259 -23.97 0.14 -25.37
C PRO A 259 -24.07 -0.18 -23.86
N ARG A 260 -23.42 -1.24 -23.39
CA ARG A 260 -23.46 -1.69 -21.99
C ARG A 260 -22.28 -1.10 -21.22
N VAL A 261 -22.51 0.06 -20.61
CA VAL A 261 -21.50 0.78 -19.80
C VAL A 261 -21.07 -0.04 -18.57
N TRP A 262 -22.00 -0.77 -17.97
CA TRP A 262 -21.77 -1.49 -16.71
C TRP A 262 -20.73 -2.63 -16.80
N PRO A 263 -20.80 -3.56 -17.76
CA PRO A 263 -19.75 -4.56 -17.96
C PRO A 263 -18.36 -3.97 -18.20
N THR A 264 -18.26 -2.90 -19.01
CA THR A 264 -17.00 -2.19 -19.29
C THR A 264 -16.40 -1.62 -18.01
N PHE A 265 -17.24 -1.02 -17.16
CA PHE A 265 -16.83 -0.52 -15.85
C PHE A 265 -16.33 -1.65 -14.95
N LEU A 266 -17.11 -2.74 -14.80
CA LEU A 266 -16.70 -3.88 -13.98
C LEU A 266 -15.39 -4.52 -14.44
N LEU A 267 -15.18 -4.62 -15.75
CA LEU A 267 -13.96 -5.18 -16.32
C LEU A 267 -12.74 -4.29 -16.06
N ALA A 268 -12.90 -2.96 -16.19
CA ALA A 268 -11.87 -1.99 -15.84
C ALA A 268 -11.54 -2.05 -14.34
N GLN A 269 -12.57 -2.13 -13.48
CA GLN A 269 -12.39 -2.27 -12.03
C GLN A 269 -11.67 -3.57 -11.66
N PHE A 270 -12.00 -4.68 -12.32
CA PHE A 270 -11.29 -5.94 -12.15
C PHE A 270 -9.80 -5.83 -12.55
N GLY A 271 -9.50 -5.17 -13.67
CA GLY A 271 -8.12 -4.90 -14.09
C GLY A 271 -7.33 -4.10 -13.06
N LEU A 272 -7.95 -3.03 -12.52
CA LEU A 272 -7.36 -2.21 -11.44
C LEU A 272 -7.20 -2.99 -10.13
N PHE A 273 -8.14 -3.87 -9.81
CA PHE A 273 -8.04 -4.75 -8.65
C PHE A 273 -6.86 -5.72 -8.78
N VAL A 274 -6.67 -6.36 -9.94
CA VAL A 274 -5.53 -7.24 -10.19
C VAL A 274 -4.20 -6.47 -10.17
N LEU A 275 -4.16 -5.25 -10.72
CA LEU A 275 -3.01 -4.36 -10.61
C LEU A 275 -2.68 -4.05 -9.13
N LEU A 276 -3.69 -3.71 -8.33
CA LEU A 276 -3.50 -3.44 -6.91
C LEU A 276 -3.03 -4.69 -6.16
N PHE A 277 -3.61 -5.85 -6.46
CA PHE A 277 -3.21 -7.13 -5.88
C PHE A 277 -1.75 -7.47 -6.17
N THR A 278 -1.33 -7.39 -7.43
CA THR A 278 0.08 -7.61 -7.81
C THR A 278 1.00 -6.60 -7.13
N ARG A 279 0.57 -5.35 -6.93
CA ARG A 279 1.34 -4.34 -6.20
C ARG A 279 1.50 -4.69 -4.72
N PHE A 280 0.45 -5.16 -4.05
CA PHE A 280 0.53 -5.65 -2.67
C PHE A 280 1.41 -6.90 -2.55
N TRP A 281 1.36 -7.78 -3.56
CA TRP A 281 2.21 -8.95 -3.65
C TRP A 281 3.70 -8.58 -3.77
N GLN A 282 4.04 -7.58 -4.59
CA GLN A 282 5.41 -7.04 -4.65
C GLN A 282 5.90 -6.58 -3.29
N ARG A 283 5.09 -5.78 -2.57
CA ARG A 283 5.46 -5.27 -1.25
C ARG A 283 5.60 -6.38 -0.21
N ALA A 284 4.76 -7.40 -0.27
CA ALA A 284 4.86 -8.55 0.61
C ALA A 284 6.09 -9.41 0.29
N ALA A 285 6.45 -9.57 -0.98
CA ALA A 285 7.67 -10.26 -1.41
C ALA A 285 8.93 -9.52 -0.91
N GLU A 286 8.99 -8.19 -1.04
CA GLU A 286 10.07 -7.38 -0.47
C GLU A 286 10.13 -7.47 1.05
N THR A 287 8.97 -7.48 1.71
CA THR A 287 8.89 -7.66 3.16
C THR A 287 9.41 -9.03 3.57
N SER A 288 9.10 -10.09 2.81
CA SER A 288 9.65 -11.42 3.05
C SER A 288 11.18 -11.46 2.91
N LEU A 289 11.73 -10.78 1.91
CA LEU A 289 13.18 -10.66 1.72
C LEU A 289 13.84 -9.93 2.90
N ALA A 290 13.21 -8.86 3.39
CA ALA A 290 13.70 -8.10 4.54
C ALA A 290 13.57 -8.86 5.87
N LEU A 291 12.55 -9.72 6.02
CA LEU A 291 12.39 -10.61 7.18
C LEU A 291 13.43 -11.74 7.20
N GLN A 292 13.84 -12.23 6.02
CA GLN A 292 14.94 -13.19 5.89
C GLN A 292 16.32 -12.57 6.14
N ASN A 293 16.45 -11.25 6.02
CA ASN A 293 17.69 -10.50 6.20
C ASN A 293 17.50 -9.36 7.24
N PRO A 294 17.21 -9.69 8.51
CA PRO A 294 16.97 -8.68 9.54
C PRO A 294 18.24 -7.87 9.80
N THR A 295 18.07 -6.55 9.98
CA THR A 295 19.19 -5.63 10.26
C THR A 295 19.75 -5.73 11.66
N PHE A 296 18.93 -6.19 12.59
CA PHE A 296 19.28 -6.38 13.98
C PHE A 296 18.98 -7.82 14.36
N THR A 297 19.92 -8.45 15.05
CA THR A 297 19.65 -9.72 15.72
C THR A 297 18.49 -9.48 16.68
N PRO A 298 17.39 -10.25 16.61
CA PRO A 298 16.25 -10.04 17.49
C PRO A 298 16.74 -10.06 18.93
N SER A 299 16.56 -8.96 19.65
CA SER A 299 16.74 -8.97 21.09
C SER A 299 15.70 -9.93 21.65
N PRO A 300 16.07 -10.91 22.49
CA PRO A 300 15.15 -11.92 23.02
C PRO A 300 14.06 -11.35 23.95
N LEU A 301 14.02 -10.03 24.14
CA LEU A 301 13.02 -9.40 24.99
C LEU A 301 11.66 -9.36 24.27
N PRO A 302 10.62 -10.02 24.82
CA PRO A 302 9.31 -10.01 24.22
C PRO A 302 8.81 -8.56 24.13
N ILE A 303 8.49 -8.11 22.91
CA ILE A 303 7.71 -6.90 22.70
C ILE A 303 6.34 -7.19 23.29
N LEU A 304 6.14 -6.80 24.56
CA LEU A 304 4.82 -6.82 25.16
C LEU A 304 3.92 -5.98 24.26
N PRO A 305 2.82 -6.54 23.71
CA PRO A 305 1.84 -5.73 23.04
C PRO A 305 1.46 -4.61 24.01
N VAL A 306 1.35 -3.38 23.49
CA VAL A 306 0.81 -2.25 24.24
C VAL A 306 -0.67 -2.56 24.50
N VAL A 307 -0.92 -3.45 25.45
CA VAL A 307 -2.23 -3.80 25.98
C VAL A 307 -2.54 -2.70 26.97
N GLY A 308 -3.38 -1.77 26.52
CA GLY A 308 -4.10 -0.85 27.39
C GLY A 308 -3.24 0.20 28.08
N LYS A 309 -3.74 1.43 28.09
CA LYS A 309 -3.50 2.28 29.26
C LYS A 309 -3.88 1.46 30.49
N VAL A 310 -2.90 1.07 31.31
CA VAL A 310 -3.17 0.92 32.75
C VAL A 310 -3.69 2.28 33.18
N ASN A 311 -4.94 2.36 33.61
CA ASN A 311 -5.51 3.59 34.16
C ASN A 311 -4.57 4.08 35.28
N PRO A 312 -3.98 5.28 35.20
CA PRO A 312 -3.12 5.81 36.27
C PRO A 312 -3.91 6.28 37.50
N ILE A 313 -5.14 5.81 37.68
CA ILE A 313 -6.03 6.21 38.76
C ILE A 313 -6.37 4.93 39.53
N ASP A 314 -5.38 4.42 40.25
CA ASP A 314 -5.65 3.80 41.55
C ASP A 314 -4.63 4.37 42.55
N PRO A 315 -4.86 5.60 43.05
CA PRO A 315 -4.17 6.09 44.21
C PRO A 315 -4.87 5.55 45.46
N LEU A 316 -4.08 4.96 46.36
CA LEU A 316 -4.37 4.61 47.77
C LEU A 316 -4.65 3.12 48.05
N HIS A 317 -3.58 2.34 48.16
CA HIS A 317 -3.46 1.44 49.31
C HIS A 317 -2.04 1.54 49.91
N PRO A 318 -1.85 2.36 50.98
CA PRO A 318 -0.69 2.27 51.83
C PRO A 318 -0.87 1.12 52.83
N ASN A 319 0.24 0.43 53.12
CA ASN A 319 0.42 -0.57 54.19
C ASN A 319 0.04 -2.02 53.85
N HIS A 320 0.97 -2.73 53.21
CA HIS A 320 1.30 -4.07 53.70
C HIS A 320 2.79 -4.09 54.10
N PRO A 321 3.12 -4.28 55.39
CA PRO A 321 4.50 -4.49 55.79
C PRO A 321 4.97 -5.84 55.25
N VAL A 322 6.10 -5.81 54.54
CA VAL A 322 6.84 -6.99 54.12
C VAL A 322 7.44 -7.65 55.36
N PRO A 323 7.14 -8.92 55.69
CA PRO A 323 7.89 -9.63 56.72
C PRO A 323 9.29 -9.95 56.17
N ALA A 324 10.29 -9.41 56.83
CA ALA A 324 11.66 -9.89 56.72
C ALA A 324 11.75 -11.29 57.36
N HIS A 325 12.63 -12.12 56.78
CA HIS A 325 13.03 -13.48 57.19
C HIS A 325 12.24 -14.64 56.60
N GLN A 326 12.84 -15.29 55.60
CA GLN A 326 13.01 -16.75 55.62
C GLN A 326 14.27 -17.13 54.83
N ILE A 327 15.36 -17.31 55.57
CA ILE A 327 16.52 -18.10 55.14
C ILE A 327 16.05 -19.56 55.18
N SER A 328 15.93 -20.21 54.02
CA SER A 328 15.57 -21.63 53.91
C SER A 328 16.84 -22.49 53.86
N LEU A 329 17.03 -23.31 54.89
CA LEU A 329 17.93 -24.46 54.90
C LEU A 329 17.35 -25.60 54.04
N PRO A 330 18.18 -26.55 53.55
CA PRO A 330 17.74 -27.67 52.75
C PRO A 330 17.20 -28.80 53.64
N GLY A 331 15.96 -29.24 53.37
CA GLY A 331 15.42 -30.50 53.90
C GLY A 331 14.13 -30.34 54.71
N GLN A 332 12.99 -30.15 54.03
CA GLN A 332 11.70 -30.62 54.54
C GLN A 332 10.78 -31.07 53.39
N PRO A 333 9.87 -32.02 53.67
CA PRO A 333 9.15 -32.79 52.66
C PRO A 333 7.94 -32.04 52.11
N PHE A 334 7.56 -32.40 50.89
CA PHE A 334 6.40 -31.92 50.14
C PHE A 334 5.10 -31.99 50.97
N ASP A 335 4.45 -30.83 51.16
CA ASP A 335 3.04 -30.77 51.52
C ASP A 335 2.15 -30.85 50.26
N PRO A 336 1.01 -31.56 50.33
CA PRO A 336 0.13 -31.79 49.19
C PRO A 336 -0.71 -30.56 48.85
N ILE A 337 -0.86 -30.33 47.55
CA ILE A 337 -1.64 -29.26 46.90
C ILE A 337 -3.06 -29.18 47.49
N PRO A 338 -3.53 -28.00 47.95
CA PRO A 338 -4.91 -27.83 48.34
C PRO A 338 -5.84 -27.86 47.13
N ASN A 339 -6.94 -28.59 47.30
CA ASN A 339 -8.07 -28.78 46.39
C ASN A 339 -8.54 -27.45 45.72
N PRO A 340 -8.76 -27.40 44.39
CA PRO A 340 -9.29 -26.21 43.74
C PRO A 340 -10.74 -25.94 44.18
N GLU A 341 -11.03 -24.69 44.55
CA GLU A 341 -12.38 -24.22 44.88
C GLU A 341 -13.35 -24.37 43.69
N PRO A 342 -14.64 -24.63 43.95
CA PRO A 342 -15.64 -24.82 42.91
C PRO A 342 -15.99 -23.50 42.20
N ALA A 343 -16.26 -23.61 40.89
CA ALA A 343 -16.65 -22.50 40.04
C ALA A 343 -17.90 -21.78 40.58
N SER A 344 -17.80 -20.46 40.72
CA SER A 344 -18.90 -19.58 41.07
C SER A 344 -20.04 -19.68 40.05
N PRO A 345 -21.31 -19.63 40.48
CA PRO A 345 -22.46 -19.82 39.60
C PRO A 345 -22.65 -18.64 38.65
N SER A 346 -23.08 -18.99 37.43
CA SER A 346 -23.44 -18.09 36.34
C SER A 346 -24.51 -17.08 36.77
N LEU A 347 -24.20 -15.78 36.61
CA LEU A 347 -25.17 -14.70 36.69
C LEU A 347 -26.15 -14.79 35.51
N ASP A 348 -27.38 -15.18 35.88
CA ASP A 348 -28.70 -14.71 35.50
C ASP A 348 -28.89 -13.91 34.19
N GLU A 349 -29.89 -14.41 33.47
CA GLU A 349 -30.68 -13.89 32.35
C GLU A 349 -30.62 -12.39 32.00
N PRO A 350 -30.61 -12.06 30.69
CA PRO A 350 -30.88 -10.70 30.23
C PRO A 350 -32.37 -10.34 30.42
N ASP A 351 -32.60 -9.21 31.09
CA ASP A 351 -33.89 -8.56 31.32
C ASP A 351 -34.68 -8.33 30.01
N PRO A 352 -35.87 -8.94 29.83
CA PRO A 352 -36.68 -8.82 28.61
C PRO A 352 -37.53 -7.54 28.56
N GLY A 353 -37.27 -6.52 29.40
CA GLY A 353 -38.18 -5.40 29.63
C GLY A 353 -37.90 -4.06 28.94
N VAL A 354 -36.83 -3.88 28.16
CA VAL A 354 -36.45 -2.55 27.66
C VAL A 354 -36.28 -2.59 26.15
N PHE A 355 -37.31 -2.22 25.39
CA PHE A 355 -37.28 -1.46 24.11
C PHE A 355 -38.63 -1.61 23.38
N HIS A 356 -39.70 -1.02 23.93
CA HIS A 356 -40.87 -0.66 23.13
C HIS A 356 -40.75 0.81 22.70
N HIS A 357 -40.24 1.05 21.49
CA HIS A 357 -40.44 2.34 20.81
C HIS A 357 -41.59 2.22 19.81
N ASN A 358 -42.71 2.84 20.19
CA ASN A 358 -43.86 3.17 19.36
C ASN A 358 -43.46 3.99 18.12
N PRO A 359 -43.82 3.58 16.88
CA PRO A 359 -43.84 4.47 15.74
C PRO A 359 -45.20 5.19 15.67
N ALA A 360 -45.23 6.48 16.03
CA ALA A 360 -46.41 7.32 15.83
C ALA A 360 -46.11 8.55 14.96
N LYS A 361 -46.93 8.65 13.90
CA LYS A 361 -47.36 9.84 13.15
C LYS A 361 -46.42 10.48 12.13
N SER A 362 -46.77 10.27 10.87
CA SER A 362 -46.59 11.23 9.78
C SER A 362 -47.63 12.36 9.86
N PRO A 363 -47.24 13.63 9.67
CA PRO A 363 -48.18 14.71 9.35
C PRO A 363 -48.48 14.76 7.84
N GLN A 364 -49.71 15.20 7.56
CA GLN A 364 -50.31 15.44 6.24
C GLN A 364 -49.64 16.59 5.47
#